data_AF-A0AAU3NT08-F1
#
_entry.id   AF-A0AAU3NT08-F1
#
_cell.length_a   1.000
_cell.length_b   1.000
_cell.length_c   1.000
_cell.angle_alpha   90.00
_cell.angle_beta   90.00
_cell.angle_gamma   90.00
#
_symmetry.space_group_name_H-M   'P 1'
#
loop_
_entity.id
_entity.type
_entity.pdbx_description
1 polymer ?
#
loop_
_entity_poly.entity_id
_entity_poly.type
_entity_poly.pdbx_seq_one_letter_code
_entity_poly.pdbx_strand_id
1 'polypeptide(L)'
;MARSLLPAARIRWGAAAWLLGVLQYFVCQVVVAAQWNTPYSWTRNFISDLGNTACGPFSTPHGQAAYVCSPAHTTMNVSFVVSGVLAAAGIVLLRPLWAKRRTVTVATWLWIASAAGKVLVGLAPENTNIALHSLGALNIPCGGLAVLLLSRRGGGLGRPWERAGLALGRLGLIGATLSITGQFTTHLPLGAGLAERLASYPANGWMVLIGALAMVRARAQAPTTAGPVTAARTPRVEPAR
;
A
#
# COMPACT_ATOMS: atom_id res chain seq x y z
N MET A 1 -33.23 12.15 -11.17
CA MET A 1 -32.55 11.56 -9.99
C MET A 1 -31.11 12.07 -9.95
N ALA A 2 -30.78 12.94 -8.99
CA ALA A 2 -29.41 13.41 -8.80
C ALA A 2 -28.52 12.24 -8.34
N ARG A 3 -27.55 11.82 -9.16
CA ARG A 3 -26.49 10.91 -8.70
C ARG A 3 -25.77 11.61 -7.56
N SER A 4 -25.79 11.03 -6.36
CA SER A 4 -25.06 11.60 -5.23
C SER A 4 -23.58 11.70 -5.60
N LEU A 5 -22.96 12.86 -5.35
CA LEU A 5 -21.52 13.10 -5.62
C LEU A 5 -20.63 12.49 -4.51
N LEU A 6 -21.23 12.14 -3.37
CA LEU A 6 -20.58 11.57 -2.20
C LEU A 6 -19.79 10.27 -2.47
N PRO A 7 -20.26 9.30 -3.28
CA PRO A 7 -19.52 8.10 -3.62
C PRO A 7 -18.26 8.39 -4.46
N ALA A 8 -18.33 9.34 -5.39
CA ALA A 8 -17.19 9.72 -6.23
C ALA A 8 -16.10 10.44 -5.43
N ALA A 9 -16.50 11.36 -4.53
CA ALA A 9 -15.56 12.03 -3.62
C ALA A 9 -14.87 11.03 -2.68
N ARG A 10 -15.64 10.10 -2.09
CA ARG A 10 -15.11 9.04 -1.22
C ARG A 10 -14.07 8.18 -1.95
N ILE A 11 -14.36 7.76 -3.18
CA ILE A 11 -13.43 6.95 -3.99
C ILE A 11 -12.15 7.73 -4.31
N ARG A 12 -12.26 9.03 -4.65
CA ARG A 12 -11.09 9.90 -4.90
C ARG A 12 -10.18 10.02 -3.69
N TRP A 13 -10.75 10.29 -2.52
CA TRP A 13 -9.97 10.39 -1.27
C TRP A 13 -9.32 9.06 -0.90
N GLY A 14 -10.05 7.94 -1.06
CA GLY A 14 -9.48 6.61 -0.80
C GLY A 14 -8.32 6.27 -1.72
N ALA A 15 -8.46 6.60 -3.01
CA ALA A 15 -7.40 6.38 -3.99
C ALA A 15 -6.20 7.30 -3.76
N ALA A 16 -6.43 8.59 -3.44
CA ALA A 16 -5.39 9.54 -3.08
C ALA A 16 -4.62 9.08 -1.83
N ALA A 17 -5.32 8.58 -0.81
CA ALA A 17 -4.69 8.04 0.40
C ALA A 17 -3.74 6.87 0.06
N TRP A 18 -4.17 5.92 -0.75
CA TRP A 18 -3.30 4.81 -1.19
C TRP A 18 -2.11 5.28 -2.01
N LEU A 19 -2.32 6.14 -3.02
CA LEU A 19 -1.25 6.63 -3.88
C LEU A 19 -0.22 7.46 -3.08
N LEU A 20 -0.67 8.37 -2.22
CA LEU A 20 0.19 9.16 -1.36
C LEU A 20 0.93 8.29 -0.35
N GLY A 21 0.23 7.34 0.27
CA GLY A 21 0.81 6.43 1.27
C GLY A 21 1.90 5.53 0.72
N VAL A 22 1.79 5.13 -0.56
CA VAL A 22 2.85 4.41 -1.28
C VAL A 22 3.97 5.36 -1.69
N LEU A 23 3.65 6.50 -2.31
CA LEU A 23 4.65 7.45 -2.80
C LEU A 23 5.58 7.91 -1.67
N GLN A 24 5.02 8.40 -0.57
CA GLN A 24 5.81 8.86 0.58
C GLN A 24 6.67 7.73 1.16
N TYR A 25 6.15 6.50 1.19
CA TYR A 25 6.85 5.35 1.73
C TYR A 25 8.11 4.99 0.94
N PHE A 26 8.04 5.03 -0.39
CA PHE A 26 9.20 4.76 -1.24
C PHE A 26 10.19 5.93 -1.26
N VAL A 27 9.69 7.18 -1.27
CA VAL A 27 10.55 8.37 -1.18
C VAL A 27 11.33 8.36 0.14
N CYS A 28 10.67 8.13 1.27
CA CYS A 28 11.33 8.03 2.58
C CYS A 28 12.36 6.91 2.61
N GLN A 29 12.09 5.72 2.05
CA GLN A 29 13.10 4.65 1.99
C GLN A 29 14.36 5.09 1.25
N VAL A 30 14.23 5.70 0.08
CA VAL A 30 15.39 6.16 -0.72
C VAL A 30 16.14 7.26 0.02
N VAL A 31 15.43 8.25 0.57
CA VAL A 31 16.03 9.38 1.29
C VAL A 31 16.74 8.93 2.57
N VAL A 32 16.16 8.00 3.32
CA VAL A 32 16.76 7.47 4.55
C VAL A 32 17.96 6.58 4.21
N ALA A 33 17.84 5.68 3.23
CA ALA A 33 18.95 4.83 2.79
C ALA A 33 20.15 5.64 2.27
N ALA A 34 19.91 6.77 1.61
CA ALA A 34 20.98 7.66 1.13
C ALA A 34 21.73 8.40 2.24
N GLN A 35 21.17 8.46 3.45
CA GLN A 35 21.79 9.09 4.63
C GLN A 35 22.54 8.09 5.51
N TRP A 36 22.63 6.82 5.11
CA TRP A 36 23.41 5.85 5.86
C TRP A 36 24.90 6.15 5.78
N ASN A 37 25.56 6.09 6.93
CA ASN A 37 27.00 6.32 7.04
C ASN A 37 27.82 5.24 6.32
N THR A 38 27.31 4.01 6.28
CA THR A 38 27.82 2.91 5.46
C THR A 38 26.85 2.66 4.30
N PRO A 39 27.33 2.25 3.10
CA PRO A 39 26.42 2.04 1.98
C PRO A 39 25.31 1.02 2.29
N TYR A 40 24.05 1.48 2.28
CA TYR A 40 22.88 0.63 2.47
C TYR A 40 22.78 -0.43 1.35
N SER A 41 22.65 -1.70 1.72
CA SER A 41 22.50 -2.80 0.76
C SER A 41 21.03 -3.18 0.59
N TRP A 42 20.44 -2.83 -0.56
CA TRP A 42 19.05 -3.16 -0.89
C TRP A 42 18.74 -4.67 -0.94
N THR A 43 19.76 -5.52 -1.10
CA THR A 43 19.59 -6.98 -1.11
C THR A 43 19.83 -7.62 0.24
N ARG A 44 20.68 -7.02 1.09
CA ARG A 44 21.05 -7.62 2.38
C ARG A 44 20.33 -6.99 3.57
N ASN A 45 20.19 -5.66 3.58
CA ASN A 45 19.54 -4.94 4.66
C ASN A 45 18.03 -5.04 4.55
N PHE A 46 17.39 -5.30 5.68
CA PHE A 46 15.94 -5.23 5.79
C PHE A 46 15.48 -3.78 5.58
N ILE A 47 14.26 -3.62 5.10
CA ILE A 47 13.53 -2.37 5.12
C ILE A 47 13.37 -1.90 6.57
N SER A 48 13.15 -2.81 7.52
CA SER A 48 13.06 -2.48 8.96
C SER A 48 14.35 -1.86 9.52
N ASP A 49 15.53 -2.22 8.98
CA ASP A 49 16.82 -1.63 9.38
C ASP A 49 16.82 -0.10 9.21
N LEU A 50 16.07 0.43 8.23
CA LEU A 50 15.93 1.87 8.01
C LEU A 50 15.25 2.58 9.19
N GLY A 51 14.49 1.86 10.02
CA GLY A 51 13.85 2.35 11.24
C GLY A 51 14.65 2.10 12.52
N ASN A 52 15.82 1.47 12.44
CA ASN A 52 16.63 1.12 13.59
C ASN A 52 17.20 2.38 14.27
N THR A 53 17.01 2.49 15.58
CA THR A 53 17.25 3.72 16.35
C THR A 53 18.68 3.86 16.89
N ALA A 54 19.51 2.84 16.72
CA ALA A 54 20.89 2.83 17.19
C ALA A 54 21.84 2.43 16.06
N CYS A 55 23.11 2.83 16.20
CA CYS A 55 24.18 2.40 15.33
C CYS A 55 25.01 1.31 16.01
N GLY A 56 25.14 0.14 15.38
CA GLY A 56 25.90 -0.98 15.93
C GLY A 56 25.58 -2.31 15.28
N PRO A 57 26.23 -3.40 15.74
CA PRO A 57 25.84 -4.75 15.37
C PRO A 57 24.40 -5.05 15.82
N PHE A 58 23.57 -5.48 14.88
CA PHE A 58 22.19 -5.89 15.12
C PHE A 58 21.90 -7.18 14.37
N SER A 59 21.14 -8.07 14.99
CA SER A 59 20.65 -9.31 14.40
C SER A 59 19.18 -9.49 14.76
N THR A 60 18.36 -9.87 13.78
CA THR A 60 17.03 -10.41 14.05
C THR A 60 17.18 -11.76 14.78
N PRO A 61 16.15 -12.26 15.50
CA PRO A 61 16.28 -13.38 16.44
C PRO A 61 16.98 -14.65 15.92
N HIS A 62 16.86 -14.92 14.62
CA HIS A 62 17.49 -16.07 13.96
C HIS A 62 18.44 -15.66 12.81
N GLY A 63 18.49 -14.36 12.48
CA GLY A 63 19.26 -13.84 11.37
C GLY A 63 20.73 -13.62 11.69
N GLN A 64 21.54 -13.40 10.65
CA GLN A 64 22.94 -13.02 10.81
C GLN A 64 23.05 -11.58 11.32
N ALA A 65 24.05 -11.34 12.17
CA ALA A 65 24.38 -9.99 12.62
C ALA A 65 24.91 -9.16 11.45
N ALA A 66 24.38 -7.95 11.31
CA ALA A 66 24.87 -6.94 10.39
C ALA A 66 25.08 -5.63 11.15
N TYR A 67 26.01 -4.80 10.67
CA TYR A 67 26.11 -3.43 11.19
C TYR A 67 24.96 -2.61 10.62
N VAL A 68 24.10 -2.07 11.50
CA VAL A 68 22.96 -1.23 11.15
C VAL A 68 23.19 0.16 11.73
N CYS A 69 22.96 1.20 10.94
CA CYS A 69 23.03 2.58 11.39
C CYS A 69 22.16 3.46 10.49
N SER A 70 21.00 3.88 10.99
CA SER A 70 20.04 4.71 10.24
C SER A 70 19.89 6.09 10.90
N PRO A 71 20.69 7.10 10.51
CA PRO A 71 20.65 8.43 11.14
C PRO A 71 19.28 9.11 11.04
N ALA A 72 18.54 8.84 9.95
CA ALA A 72 17.20 9.38 9.71
C ALA A 72 16.08 8.38 10.08
N HIS A 73 16.30 7.50 11.06
CA HIS A 73 15.33 6.48 11.47
C HIS A 73 13.95 7.04 11.81
N THR A 74 13.87 8.23 12.42
CA THR A 74 12.59 8.88 12.75
C THR A 74 11.74 9.11 11.50
N THR A 75 12.36 9.55 10.40
CA THR A 75 11.67 9.75 9.11
C THR A 75 11.10 8.43 8.60
N MET A 76 11.86 7.33 8.69
CA MET A 76 11.39 6.03 8.25
C MET A 76 10.24 5.50 9.13
N ASN A 77 10.38 5.61 10.45
CA ASN A 77 9.39 5.15 11.41
C ASN A 77 8.07 5.90 11.28
N VAL A 78 8.12 7.23 11.14
CA VAL A 78 6.95 8.05 10.81
C VAL A 78 6.36 7.63 9.46
N SER A 79 7.19 7.35 8.46
CA SER A 79 6.72 6.89 7.15
C SER A 79 5.99 5.53 7.22
N PHE A 80 6.44 4.59 8.05
CA PHE A 80 5.72 3.34 8.32
C PHE A 80 4.34 3.62 8.91
N VAL A 81 4.26 4.47 9.94
CA VAL A 81 2.99 4.86 10.59
C VAL A 81 2.04 5.52 9.58
N VAL A 82 2.50 6.54 8.86
CA VAL A 82 1.70 7.26 7.87
C VAL A 82 1.22 6.32 6.76
N SER A 83 2.10 5.44 6.27
CA SER A 83 1.75 4.45 5.24
C SER A 83 0.66 3.49 5.74
N GLY A 84 0.78 2.99 6.97
CA GLY A 84 -0.23 2.12 7.60
C GLY A 84 -1.59 2.83 7.77
N VAL A 85 -1.59 4.05 8.32
CA VAL A 85 -2.83 4.84 8.49
C VAL A 85 -3.51 5.10 7.14
N LEU A 86 -2.76 5.51 6.12
CA LEU A 86 -3.30 5.77 4.78
C LEU A 86 -3.78 4.49 4.09
N ALA A 87 -3.12 3.36 4.32
CA ALA A 87 -3.57 2.06 3.82
C ALA A 87 -4.92 1.64 4.43
N ALA A 88 -5.11 1.83 5.75
CA ALA A 88 -6.37 1.57 6.44
C ALA A 88 -7.48 2.53 5.99
N ALA A 89 -7.21 3.83 5.96
CA ALA A 89 -8.15 4.84 5.50
C ALA A 89 -8.61 4.56 4.07
N GLY A 90 -7.67 4.24 3.17
CA GLY A 90 -7.98 3.98 1.78
C GLY A 90 -8.85 2.72 1.57
N ILE A 91 -8.64 1.61 2.30
CA ILE A 91 -9.53 0.44 2.12
C ILE A 91 -10.95 0.73 2.60
N VAL A 92 -11.10 1.49 3.69
CA VAL A 92 -12.41 1.90 4.20
C VAL A 92 -13.11 2.78 3.18
N LEU A 93 -12.42 3.75 2.60
CA LEU A 93 -12.98 4.66 1.60
C LEU A 93 -13.27 3.94 0.28
N LEU A 94 -12.40 3.03 -0.17
CA LEU A 94 -12.54 2.27 -1.41
C LEU A 94 -13.47 1.05 -1.31
N ARG A 95 -13.98 0.72 -0.10
CA ARG A 95 -14.90 -0.42 0.12
C ARG A 95 -16.02 -0.58 -0.91
N PRO A 96 -16.64 0.49 -1.47
CA PRO A 96 -17.67 0.37 -2.52
C PRO A 96 -17.19 -0.30 -3.82
N LEU A 97 -15.88 -0.41 -4.07
CA LEU A 97 -15.33 -1.08 -5.25
C LEU A 97 -15.54 -2.61 -5.23
N TRP A 98 -15.90 -3.18 -4.09
CA TRP A 98 -16.10 -4.61 -3.93
C TRP A 98 -17.53 -4.96 -3.54
N ALA A 99 -18.01 -6.11 -4.04
CA ALA A 99 -19.32 -6.63 -3.68
C ALA A 99 -19.47 -6.87 -2.17
N LYS A 100 -20.71 -6.83 -1.67
CA LYS A 100 -21.04 -7.19 -0.29
C LYS A 100 -21.01 -8.72 -0.15
N ARG A 101 -19.85 -9.29 0.16
CA ARG A 101 -19.64 -10.74 0.36
C ARG A 101 -18.77 -10.98 1.59
N ARG A 102 -19.00 -12.10 2.30
CA ARG A 102 -18.23 -12.49 3.49
C ARG A 102 -16.72 -12.50 3.23
N THR A 103 -16.27 -13.06 2.09
CA THR A 103 -14.85 -13.09 1.71
C THR A 103 -14.23 -11.70 1.58
N VAL A 104 -14.97 -10.73 1.02
CA VAL A 104 -14.49 -9.34 0.91
C VAL A 104 -14.40 -8.69 2.29
N THR A 105 -15.36 -8.95 3.17
CA THR A 105 -15.32 -8.45 4.56
C THR A 105 -14.11 -9.01 5.30
N VAL A 106 -13.86 -10.31 5.22
CA VAL A 106 -12.67 -10.95 5.82
C VAL A 106 -11.39 -10.34 5.25
N ALA A 107 -11.29 -10.20 3.93
CA ALA A 107 -10.10 -9.64 3.29
C ALA A 107 -9.90 -8.14 3.63
N THR A 108 -10.98 -7.39 3.83
CA THR A 108 -10.93 -5.99 4.29
C THR A 108 -10.38 -5.91 5.71
N TRP A 109 -10.86 -6.75 6.63
CA TRP A 109 -10.34 -6.80 7.99
C TRP A 109 -8.89 -7.27 8.05
N LEU A 110 -8.52 -8.23 7.21
CA LEU A 110 -7.14 -8.67 7.08
C LEU A 110 -6.22 -7.56 6.56
N TRP A 111 -6.71 -6.73 5.62
CA TRP A 111 -6.00 -5.53 5.18
C TRP A 111 -5.86 -4.49 6.30
N ILE A 112 -6.91 -4.28 7.09
CA ILE A 112 -6.85 -3.37 8.25
C ILE A 112 -5.84 -3.88 9.29
N ALA A 113 -5.82 -5.19 9.57
CA ALA A 113 -4.83 -5.80 10.44
C ALA A 113 -3.40 -5.64 9.89
N SER A 114 -3.22 -5.80 8.57
CA SER A 114 -1.95 -5.51 7.91
C SER A 114 -1.53 -4.05 8.09
N ALA A 115 -2.42 -3.11 7.80
CA ALA A 115 -2.19 -1.68 8.00
C ALA A 115 -1.82 -1.33 9.45
N ALA A 116 -2.51 -1.91 10.43
CA ALA A 116 -2.20 -1.76 11.85
C ALA A 116 -0.82 -2.35 12.21
N GLY A 117 -0.45 -3.51 11.65
CA GLY A 117 0.88 -4.07 11.84
C GLY A 117 1.98 -3.17 11.28
N LYS A 118 1.75 -2.48 10.15
CA LYS A 118 2.72 -1.51 9.62
C LYS A 118 2.87 -0.27 10.51
N VAL A 119 1.78 0.19 11.12
CA VAL A 119 1.85 1.24 12.17
C VAL A 119 2.69 0.73 13.34
N LEU A 120 2.45 -0.49 13.79
CA LEU A 120 3.17 -1.09 14.91
C LEU A 120 4.67 -1.22 14.65
N VAL A 121 5.07 -1.60 13.43
CA VAL A 121 6.48 -1.62 12.99
C VAL A 121 7.15 -0.25 13.15
N GLY A 122 6.46 0.84 12.80
CA GLY A 122 6.99 2.19 12.96
C GLY A 122 7.04 2.67 14.41
N LEU A 123 6.10 2.21 15.25
CA LEU A 123 6.07 2.56 16.68
C LEU A 123 7.03 1.72 17.53
N ALA A 124 7.37 0.52 17.07
CA ALA A 124 8.23 -0.43 17.76
C ALA A 124 9.41 -0.83 16.86
N PRO A 125 10.46 0.01 16.75
CA PRO A 125 11.69 -0.35 16.05
C PRO A 125 12.27 -1.68 16.53
N GLU A 126 12.82 -2.44 15.60
CA GLU A 126 13.31 -3.81 15.82
C GLU A 126 14.36 -3.92 16.93
N ASN A 127 15.20 -2.89 17.11
CA ASN A 127 16.23 -2.85 18.14
C ASN A 127 15.73 -2.42 19.53
N THR A 128 14.49 -1.91 19.62
CA THR A 128 13.88 -1.46 20.89
C THR A 128 12.92 -2.48 21.49
N ASN A 129 12.13 -3.15 20.65
CA ASN A 129 11.19 -4.18 21.07
C ASN A 129 10.92 -5.16 19.92
N ILE A 130 11.81 -6.13 19.78
CA ILE A 130 11.77 -7.09 18.67
C ILE A 130 10.50 -7.95 18.67
N ALA A 131 9.90 -8.24 19.83
CA ALA A 131 8.68 -9.03 19.91
C ALA A 131 7.48 -8.26 19.31
N LEU A 132 7.33 -6.99 19.70
CA LEU A 132 6.27 -6.13 19.18
C LEU A 132 6.50 -5.78 17.71
N HIS A 133 7.76 -5.57 17.31
CA HIS A 133 8.14 -5.41 15.92
C HIS A 133 7.76 -6.63 15.08
N SER A 134 8.08 -7.84 15.55
CA SER A 134 7.77 -9.09 14.85
C SER A 134 6.27 -9.33 14.73
N LEU A 135 5.49 -9.00 15.76
CA LEU A 135 4.03 -9.00 15.69
C LEU A 135 3.53 -8.01 14.62
N GLY A 136 4.10 -6.80 14.57
CA GLY A 136 3.81 -5.82 13.54
C GLY A 136 4.21 -6.28 12.14
N ALA A 137 5.32 -7.00 12.00
CA ALA A 137 5.85 -7.53 10.74
C ALA A 137 4.93 -8.56 10.08
N LEU A 138 3.99 -9.16 10.84
CA LEU A 138 2.88 -9.93 10.27
C LEU A 138 2.01 -9.12 9.29
N ASN A 139 2.18 -7.79 9.24
CA ASN A 139 1.59 -6.97 8.20
C ASN A 139 1.86 -7.48 6.78
N ILE A 140 3.05 -8.05 6.54
CA ILE A 140 3.50 -8.49 5.23
C ILE A 140 2.67 -9.70 4.73
N PRO A 141 2.64 -10.86 5.44
CA PRO A 141 1.82 -11.99 5.01
C PRO A 141 0.32 -11.68 5.04
N CYS A 142 -0.16 -10.90 6.02
CA CYS A 142 -1.57 -10.46 6.06
C CYS A 142 -1.92 -9.61 4.83
N GLY A 143 -1.05 -8.68 4.44
CA GLY A 143 -1.22 -7.83 3.27
C GLY A 143 -1.27 -8.65 1.97
N GLY A 144 -0.32 -9.57 1.78
CA GLY A 144 -0.29 -10.47 0.62
C GLY A 144 -1.56 -11.32 0.49
N LEU A 145 -2.03 -11.90 1.60
CA LEU A 145 -3.26 -12.70 1.62
C LEU A 145 -4.51 -11.82 1.38
N ALA A 146 -4.56 -10.62 1.95
CA ALA A 146 -5.65 -9.67 1.71
C ALA A 146 -5.75 -9.27 0.22
N VAL A 147 -4.62 -8.92 -0.41
CA VAL A 147 -4.55 -8.64 -1.86
C VAL A 147 -5.10 -9.80 -2.67
N LEU A 148 -4.65 -11.01 -2.35
CA LEU A 148 -5.04 -12.22 -3.08
C LEU A 148 -6.56 -12.48 -2.96
N LEU A 149 -7.15 -12.29 -1.78
CA LEU A 149 -8.59 -12.46 -1.56
C LEU A 149 -9.42 -11.33 -2.19
N LEU A 150 -8.98 -10.08 -2.09
CA LEU A 150 -9.65 -8.91 -2.69
C LEU A 150 -9.62 -8.96 -4.22
N SER A 151 -8.54 -9.47 -4.80
CA SER A 151 -8.36 -9.59 -6.25
C SER A 151 -9.22 -10.70 -6.88
N ARG A 152 -9.54 -11.77 -6.13
CA ARG A 152 -10.46 -12.83 -6.58
C ARG A 152 -11.90 -12.38 -6.74
N ARG A 153 -12.27 -11.27 -6.10
CA ARG A 153 -13.67 -10.81 -5.95
C ARG A 153 -13.81 -9.33 -6.33
N GLY A 154 -12.94 -8.82 -7.20
CA GLY A 154 -12.99 -7.46 -7.71
C GLY A 154 -14.32 -7.21 -8.42
N GLY A 155 -15.18 -6.37 -7.86
CA GLY A 155 -16.55 -6.17 -8.33
C GLY A 155 -16.62 -5.40 -9.66
N GLY A 156 -16.16 -6.01 -10.76
CA GLY A 156 -16.11 -5.38 -12.08
C GLY A 156 -14.83 -4.58 -12.33
N LEU A 157 -13.70 -4.98 -11.74
CA LEU A 157 -12.39 -4.38 -12.08
C LEU A 157 -11.94 -4.82 -13.48
N GLY A 158 -12.27 -6.04 -13.89
CA GLY A 158 -11.95 -6.61 -15.21
C GLY A 158 -10.82 -7.63 -15.11
N ARG A 159 -10.81 -8.61 -16.03
CA ARG A 159 -9.91 -9.76 -16.00
C ARG A 159 -8.41 -9.44 -15.89
N PRO A 160 -7.86 -8.43 -16.59
CA PRO A 160 -6.43 -8.12 -16.49
C PRO A 160 -6.02 -7.69 -15.08
N TRP A 161 -6.85 -6.88 -14.41
CA TRP A 161 -6.57 -6.34 -13.08
C TRP A 161 -6.71 -7.40 -11.99
N GLU A 162 -7.69 -8.30 -12.13
CA GLU A 162 -7.83 -9.47 -11.26
C GLU A 162 -6.59 -10.37 -11.35
N ARG A 163 -6.10 -10.63 -12.58
CA ARG A 163 -4.88 -11.42 -12.80
C ARG A 163 -3.64 -10.74 -12.22
N ALA A 164 -3.48 -9.44 -12.44
CA ALA A 164 -2.37 -8.67 -11.87
C ALA A 164 -2.40 -8.70 -10.33
N GLY A 165 -3.56 -8.48 -9.72
CA GLY A 165 -3.69 -8.55 -8.25
C GLY A 165 -3.47 -9.95 -7.70
N LEU A 166 -3.92 -11.00 -8.38
CA LEU A 166 -3.59 -12.38 -8.03
C LEU A 166 -2.09 -12.67 -8.11
N ALA A 167 -1.42 -12.18 -9.15
CA ALA A 167 0.03 -12.33 -9.32
C ALA A 167 0.79 -11.60 -8.20
N LEU A 168 0.42 -10.35 -7.90
CA LEU A 168 1.01 -9.56 -6.82
C LEU A 168 0.78 -10.21 -5.44
N GLY A 169 -0.43 -10.68 -5.16
CA GLY A 169 -0.74 -11.37 -3.91
C GLY A 169 0.07 -12.66 -3.75
N ARG A 170 0.22 -13.46 -4.82
CA ARG A 170 1.07 -14.65 -4.81
C ARG A 170 2.54 -14.31 -4.61
N LEU A 171 3.05 -13.32 -5.34
CA LEU A 171 4.44 -12.86 -5.24
C LEU A 171 4.75 -12.38 -3.82
N GLY A 172 3.85 -11.59 -3.21
CA GLY A 172 3.99 -11.13 -1.84
C GLY A 172 4.00 -12.27 -0.83
N LEU A 173 3.17 -13.29 -1.00
CA LEU A 173 3.17 -14.47 -0.14
C LEU A 173 4.42 -15.33 -0.32
N ILE A 174 4.92 -15.50 -1.55
CA ILE A 174 6.18 -16.20 -1.81
C ILE A 174 7.34 -15.44 -1.15
N GLY A 175 7.39 -14.11 -1.34
CA GLY A 175 8.37 -13.26 -0.67
C GLY A 175 8.28 -13.34 0.85
N ALA A 176 7.08 -13.37 1.41
CA ALA A 176 6.88 -13.49 2.87
C ALA A 176 7.40 -14.83 3.38
N THR A 177 7.11 -15.93 2.67
CA THR A 177 7.67 -17.25 2.99
C THR A 177 9.20 -17.20 2.93
N LEU A 178 9.79 -16.67 1.86
CA LEU A 178 11.25 -16.55 1.71
C LEU A 178 11.88 -15.68 2.81
N SER A 179 11.21 -14.60 3.19
CA SER A 179 11.69 -13.68 4.23
C SER A 179 11.62 -14.31 5.62
N ILE A 180 10.57 -15.09 5.92
CA ILE A 180 10.42 -15.79 7.20
C ILE A 180 11.39 -16.95 7.27
N THR A 181 11.44 -17.82 6.25
CA THR A 181 12.34 -18.98 6.25
C THR A 181 13.80 -18.57 6.17
N GLY A 182 14.10 -17.49 5.44
CA GLY A 182 15.44 -16.92 5.35
C GLY A 182 15.99 -16.36 6.66
N GLN A 183 15.14 -16.10 7.67
CA GLN A 183 15.62 -15.81 9.02
C GLN A 183 16.20 -17.04 9.70
N PHE A 184 15.86 -18.27 9.28
CA PHE A 184 16.35 -19.51 9.90
C PHE A 184 17.49 -20.16 9.11
N THR A 185 17.99 -19.52 8.05
CA THR A 185 19.08 -20.05 7.23
C THR A 185 20.28 -19.12 7.24
N THR A 186 21.49 -19.68 7.21
CA THR A 186 22.74 -18.92 7.10
C THR A 186 23.03 -18.46 5.67
N HIS A 187 22.30 -18.99 4.70
CA HIS A 187 22.46 -18.68 3.28
C HIS A 187 21.09 -18.49 2.64
N LEU A 188 20.72 -17.21 2.44
CA LEU A 188 19.67 -16.84 1.51
C LEU A 188 20.33 -16.26 0.26
N PRO A 189 20.38 -16.97 -0.88
CA PRO A 189 21.13 -16.56 -2.06
C PRO A 189 20.76 -15.17 -2.59
N LEU A 190 19.50 -14.78 -2.40
CA LEU A 190 18.94 -13.49 -2.82
C LEU A 190 19.16 -12.37 -1.78
N GLY A 191 19.55 -12.71 -0.56
CA GLY A 191 19.69 -11.81 0.57
C GLY A 191 18.35 -11.50 1.26
N ALA A 192 18.39 -11.34 2.59
CA ALA A 192 17.20 -11.15 3.42
C ALA A 192 16.44 -9.86 3.07
N GLY A 193 17.16 -8.79 2.76
CA GLY A 193 16.60 -7.53 2.29
C GLY A 193 15.81 -7.63 0.99
N LEU A 194 16.25 -8.45 0.03
CA LEU A 194 15.49 -8.67 -1.21
C LEU A 194 14.24 -9.51 -0.95
N ALA A 195 14.34 -10.53 -0.09
CA ALA A 195 13.20 -11.37 0.27
C ALA A 195 12.08 -10.56 0.94
N GLU A 196 12.42 -9.68 1.88
CA GLU A 196 11.44 -8.80 2.52
C GLU A 196 10.79 -7.82 1.52
N ARG A 197 11.57 -7.29 0.56
CA ARG A 197 11.03 -6.43 -0.50
C ARG A 197 10.08 -7.17 -1.42
N LEU A 198 10.43 -8.39 -1.83
CA LEU A 198 9.54 -9.26 -2.58
C LEU A 198 8.27 -9.58 -1.80
N ALA A 199 8.34 -9.60 -0.47
CA ALA A 199 7.19 -9.79 0.40
C ALA A 199 6.30 -8.54 0.50
N SER A 200 6.92 -7.36 0.69
CA SER A 200 6.25 -6.10 1.03
C SER A 200 5.80 -5.29 -0.19
N TYR A 201 6.64 -5.17 -1.23
CA TYR A 201 6.38 -4.30 -2.38
C TYR A 201 5.18 -4.73 -3.23
N PRO A 202 4.84 -6.01 -3.42
CA PRO A 202 3.67 -6.39 -4.22
C PRO A 202 2.34 -5.84 -3.70
N ALA A 203 2.16 -5.74 -2.37
CA ALA A 203 0.97 -5.14 -1.78
C ALA A 203 0.90 -3.63 -2.08
N ASN A 204 2.02 -2.93 -2.04
CA ASN A 204 2.11 -1.52 -2.43
C ASN A 204 1.84 -1.33 -3.93
N GLY A 205 2.38 -2.21 -4.78
CA GLY A 205 2.09 -2.22 -6.22
C GLY A 205 0.59 -2.43 -6.50
N TRP A 206 -0.07 -3.28 -5.73
CA TRP A 206 -1.52 -3.47 -5.83
C TRP A 206 -2.31 -2.23 -5.38
N MET A 207 -1.86 -1.54 -4.31
CA MET A 207 -2.47 -0.25 -3.91
C MET A 207 -2.38 0.79 -5.03
N VAL A 208 -1.21 0.91 -5.69
CA VAL A 208 -1.03 1.82 -6.83
C VAL A 208 -1.97 1.45 -7.97
N LEU A 209 -2.05 0.16 -8.29
CA LEU A 209 -2.92 -0.38 -9.36
C LEU A 209 -4.39 0.01 -9.15
N ILE A 210 -4.92 -0.30 -7.97
CA ILE A 210 -6.32 -0.03 -7.63
C ILE A 210 -6.57 1.46 -7.43
N GLY A 211 -5.64 2.19 -6.79
CA GLY A 211 -5.73 3.62 -6.61
C GLY A 211 -5.79 4.37 -7.94
N ALA A 212 -4.91 4.04 -8.88
CA ALA A 212 -4.91 4.63 -10.22
C ALA A 212 -6.23 4.34 -10.96
N LEU A 213 -6.68 3.07 -10.94
CA LEU A 213 -7.95 2.68 -11.57
C LEU A 213 -9.16 3.39 -10.94
N ALA A 214 -9.18 3.53 -9.62
CA ALA A 214 -10.21 4.24 -8.88
C ALA A 214 -10.23 5.74 -9.24
N MET A 215 -9.06 6.38 -9.38
CA MET A 215 -8.95 7.78 -9.82
C MET A 215 -9.46 7.98 -11.25
N VAL A 216 -9.12 7.09 -12.18
CA VAL A 216 -9.60 7.14 -13.57
C VAL A 216 -11.13 7.00 -13.62
N ARG A 217 -11.68 6.01 -12.91
CA ARG A 217 -13.13 5.78 -12.87
C ARG A 217 -13.90 6.92 -12.22
N ALA A 218 -13.37 7.52 -11.15
CA ALA A 218 -14.00 8.66 -10.50
C ALA A 218 -13.96 9.93 -11.37
N ARG A 219 -12.94 10.12 -12.21
CA ARG A 219 -12.87 11.21 -13.20
C ARG A 219 -13.90 11.03 -14.31
N ALA A 220 -14.04 9.81 -14.84
CA ALA A 220 -15.01 9.51 -15.91
C ALA A 220 -16.48 9.70 -15.48
N GLN A 221 -16.76 9.70 -14.17
CA GLN A 221 -18.08 9.92 -13.60
C GLN A 221 -18.36 11.38 -13.22
N ALA A 222 -17.37 12.27 -13.31
CA ALA A 222 -17.59 13.69 -13.06
C ALA A 222 -18.51 14.25 -14.16
N PRO A 223 -19.56 15.04 -13.83
CA PRO A 223 -20.36 15.72 -14.82
C PRO A 223 -19.42 16.56 -15.69
N THR A 224 -19.42 16.33 -17.01
CA THR A 224 -18.90 17.31 -17.95
C THR A 224 -19.62 18.62 -17.64
N THR A 225 -18.86 19.63 -17.22
CA THR A 225 -19.37 21.00 -17.09
C THR A 225 -20.08 21.33 -18.39
N ALA A 226 -21.40 21.51 -18.32
CA ALA A 226 -22.24 21.81 -19.46
C ALA A 226 -21.60 22.97 -20.24
N GLY A 227 -21.30 22.72 -21.52
CA GLY A 227 -20.96 23.80 -22.43
C GLY A 227 -22.11 24.83 -22.48
N PRO A 228 -21.83 26.08 -22.90
CA PRO A 228 -22.82 27.14 -22.84
C PRO A 228 -24.11 26.68 -23.53
N VAL A 229 -25.23 26.73 -22.81
CA VAL A 229 -26.55 26.62 -23.41
C VAL A 229 -26.66 27.81 -24.35
N THR A 230 -26.38 27.59 -25.63
CA THR A 230 -26.72 28.54 -26.68
C THR A 230 -28.21 28.79 -26.58
N ALA A 231 -28.54 30.02 -26.17
CA ALA A 231 -29.88 30.49 -25.92
C ALA A 231 -30.82 30.11 -27.07
N ALA A 232 -31.99 29.60 -26.70
CA ALA A 232 -33.07 29.29 -27.62
C ALA A 232 -33.37 30.52 -28.49
N ARG A 233 -33.24 30.34 -29.79
CA ARG A 233 -33.62 31.32 -30.82
C ARG A 233 -35.13 31.49 -30.73
N THR A 234 -35.58 32.66 -30.29
CA THR A 234 -37.00 33.05 -30.25
C THR A 234 -37.64 32.90 -31.63
N PRO A 235 -38.87 32.38 -31.75
CA PRO A 235 -39.56 32.29 -33.03
C PRO A 235 -39.90 33.70 -33.51
N ARG A 236 -39.53 33.99 -34.76
CA ARG A 236 -39.84 35.24 -35.44
C ARG A 236 -41.34 35.22 -35.76
N VAL A 237 -42.11 36.12 -35.15
CA VAL A 237 -43.51 36.38 -35.55
C VAL A 237 -43.46 37.07 -36.90
N GLU A 238 -44.05 36.45 -37.91
CA GLU A 238 -44.21 37.03 -39.24
C GLU A 238 -45.55 37.80 -39.29
N PRO A 239 -45.57 39.06 -39.75
CA PRO A 239 -46.82 39.80 -39.86
C PRO A 239 -47.59 39.33 -41.10
N ALA A 240 -48.84 38.96 -40.90
CA ALA A 240 -49.78 38.68 -41.99
C ALA A 240 -50.06 39.96 -42.80
N ARG A 241 -49.77 39.92 -44.10
CA ARG A 241 -50.44 40.67 -45.17
C ARG A 241 -50.39 39.89 -46.47
#